data_AF-A0A848TRL3-F1
#
_entry.id   AF-A0A848TRL3-F1
#
_cell.length_a   1.000
_cell.length_b   1.000
_cell.length_c   1.000
_cell.angle_alpha   90.00
_cell.angle_beta   90.00
_cell.angle_gamma   90.00
#
_symmetry.space_group_name_H-M   'P 1'
#
loop_
_entity.id
_entity.type
_entity.pdbx_description
1 polymer ?
#
loop_
_entity_poly.entity_id
_entity_poly.type
_entity_poly.pdbx_seq_one_letter_code
_entity_poly.pdbx_strand_id
1 'polypeptide(L)'
;ARTRLTLEYSDEAGARTERDVRPLGLWFWGKVWTLVAWCELRNDFRMFRVDRIAHMSEGDRFRAERDKSLAAFYAMNSHARPDR
;
A
#
# COMPACT_ATOMS: atom_id res chain seq x y z
N ALA A 1 -3.98 13.15 -4.47
CA ALA A 1 -3.93 12.92 -5.92
C ALA A 1 -4.07 11.40 -6.20
N ARG A 2 -4.52 10.99 -7.38
CA ARG A 2 -4.56 9.56 -7.81
C ARG A 2 -3.31 9.23 -8.59
N THR A 3 -2.18 9.23 -7.90
CA THR A 3 -0.85 9.02 -8.47
C THR A 3 -0.29 7.74 -7.87
N ARG A 4 0.25 6.85 -8.70
CA ARG A 4 0.96 5.66 -8.22
C ARG A 4 2.24 6.09 -7.51
N LEU A 5 2.71 5.24 -6.61
CA LEU A 5 4.04 5.37 -6.03
C LEU A 5 4.87 4.18 -6.46
N THR A 6 6.12 4.43 -6.82
CA THR A 6 7.13 3.40 -6.98
C THR A 6 7.96 3.35 -5.71
N LEU A 7 7.98 2.19 -5.06
CA LEU A 7 8.62 2.00 -3.75
C LEU A 7 9.81 1.05 -3.89
N GLU A 8 10.98 1.48 -3.41
CA GLU A 8 12.07 0.56 -3.08
C GLU A 8 11.83 0.00 -1.68
N TYR A 9 11.26 -1.20 -1.62
CA TYR A 9 10.78 -1.83 -0.39
C TYR A 9 11.66 -2.99 0.02
N SER A 10 12.07 -3.01 1.29
CA SER A 10 12.72 -4.18 1.90
C SER A 10 11.70 -5.01 2.66
N ASP A 11 11.60 -6.30 2.35
CA ASP A 11 10.72 -7.21 3.09
C ASP A 11 11.31 -7.63 4.45
N GLU A 12 10.68 -8.59 5.11
CA GLU A 12 11.11 -9.10 6.43
C GLU A 12 12.44 -9.85 6.41
N ALA A 13 12.75 -10.48 5.28
CA ALA A 13 14.03 -11.14 5.07
C ALA A 13 15.13 -10.15 4.61
N GLY A 14 14.79 -8.86 4.44
CA GLY A 14 15.70 -7.84 3.95
C GLY A 14 15.86 -7.85 2.43
N ALA A 15 15.07 -8.63 1.70
CA ALA A 15 15.11 -8.64 0.24
C ALA A 15 14.52 -7.35 -0.30
N ARG A 16 15.32 -6.63 -1.09
CA ARG A 16 14.93 -5.38 -1.74
C ARG A 16 14.16 -5.65 -3.00
N THR A 17 13.05 -4.94 -3.15
CA THR A 17 12.17 -5.10 -4.30
C THR A 17 11.54 -3.77 -4.68
N GLU A 18 11.34 -3.55 -5.97
CA GLU A 18 10.58 -2.40 -6.46
C GLU A 18 9.09 -2.74 -6.55
N ARG A 19 8.24 -1.81 -6.14
CA ARG A 19 6.79 -2.00 -6.08
C ARG A 19 6.07 -0.76 -6.58
N ASP A 20 5.35 -0.90 -7.69
CA ASP A 20 4.35 0.06 -8.10
C ASP A 20 3.04 -0.18 -7.35
N VAL A 21 2.59 0.84 -6.63
CA VAL A 21 1.43 0.75 -5.77
C VAL A 21 0.49 1.93 -5.95
N ARG A 22 -0.81 1.69 -5.79
CA ARG A 22 -1.81 2.75 -5.65
C ARG A 22 -2.05 3.00 -4.17
N PRO A 23 -1.60 4.13 -3.60
CA PRO A 23 -1.81 4.38 -2.18
C PRO A 23 -3.30 4.56 -1.88
N LEU A 24 -3.80 3.87 -0.85
CA LEU A 24 -5.24 3.85 -0.49
C LEU A 24 -5.51 4.42 0.90
N GLY A 25 -4.64 4.13 1.86
CA GLY A 25 -4.81 4.59 3.25
C GLY A 25 -3.52 4.42 4.04
N LEU A 26 -3.42 5.15 5.15
CA LEU A 26 -2.26 5.10 6.04
C LEU A 26 -2.75 4.91 7.48
N TRP A 27 -2.22 3.90 8.15
CA TRP A 27 -2.58 3.57 9.54
C TRP A 27 -1.39 3.63 10.46
N PHE A 28 -1.63 4.05 11.69
CA PHE A 28 -0.64 4.06 12.75
C PHE A 28 -1.03 3.07 13.84
N TRP A 29 -0.21 2.03 14.03
CA TRP A 29 -0.46 0.98 15.02
C TRP A 29 0.34 1.20 16.32
N GLY A 30 0.49 2.46 16.74
CA GLY A 30 1.25 2.84 17.95
C GLY A 30 2.77 2.81 17.82
N LYS A 31 3.33 1.98 16.92
CA LYS A 31 4.78 1.89 16.68
C LYS A 31 5.22 2.16 15.25
N VAL A 32 4.37 1.85 14.27
CA VAL A 32 4.73 1.91 12.86
C VAL A 32 3.58 2.41 12.01
N TRP A 33 3.90 3.27 11.06
CA TRP A 33 3.00 3.67 9.98
C TRP A 33 2.96 2.58 8.91
N THR A 34 1.75 2.20 8.51
CA THR A 34 1.51 1.17 7.50
C THR A 34 0.66 1.75 6.38
N LEU A 35 1.22 1.75 5.17
CA LEU A 35 0.55 2.12 3.94
C LEU A 35 -0.24 0.93 3.41
N VAL A 36 -1.53 1.12 3.16
CA VAL A 36 -2.37 0.16 2.44
C VAL A 36 -2.44 0.60 1.01
N ALA A 37 -2.19 -0.34 0.12
CA ALA A 37 -2.12 -0.05 -1.30
C ALA A 37 -2.58 -1.23 -2.14
N TRP A 38 -3.05 -0.94 -3.35
CA TRP A 38 -3.15 -1.94 -4.40
C TRP A 38 -1.78 -2.10 -5.05
N CYS A 39 -1.21 -3.31 -5.02
CA CYS A 39 0.10 -3.60 -5.62
C CYS A 39 -0.09 -4.11 -7.05
N GLU A 40 0.38 -3.34 -8.04
CA GLU A 40 0.19 -3.69 -9.46
C GLU A 40 0.92 -4.99 -9.82
N LEU A 41 2.11 -5.23 -9.26
CA LEU A 41 2.89 -6.44 -9.52
C LEU A 41 2.21 -7.71 -9.00
N ARG A 42 1.46 -7.61 -7.90
CA ARG A 42 0.78 -8.76 -7.28
C ARG A 42 -0.69 -8.85 -7.65
N ASN A 43 -1.23 -7.81 -8.28
CA ASN A 43 -2.64 -7.68 -8.60
C ASN A 43 -3.53 -7.95 -7.36
N ASP A 44 -3.12 -7.40 -6.22
CA ASP A 44 -3.71 -7.66 -4.91
C ASP A 44 -3.44 -6.50 -3.93
N PHE A 45 -4.22 -6.44 -2.86
CA PHE A 45 -3.98 -5.50 -1.76
C PHE A 45 -2.81 -5.92 -0.89
N ARG A 46 -1.96 -4.95 -0.54
CA ARG A 46 -0.80 -5.17 0.32
C ARG A 46 -0.66 -4.03 1.33
N MET A 47 -0.07 -4.39 2.47
CA MET A 47 0.31 -3.45 3.51
C MET A 47 1.82 -3.33 3.53
N PHE A 48 2.31 -2.09 3.47
CA PHE A 48 3.73 -1.75 3.45
C PHE A 48 4.04 -0.93 4.69
N ARG A 49 4.95 -1.43 5.53
CA ARG A 49 5.45 -0.61 6.63
C ARG A 49 6.32 0.51 6.08
N VAL A 50 5.99 1.75 6.43
CA VAL A 50 6.67 2.95 5.90
C VAL A 50 8.14 2.99 6.30
N ASP A 51 8.49 2.47 7.47
CA ASP A 51 9.87 2.39 7.96
C ASP A 51 10.76 1.43 7.16
N ARG A 52 10.19 0.59 6.29
CA ARG A 52 10.92 -0.32 5.40
C ARG A 52 11.00 0.16 3.95
N ILE A 53 10.49 1.37 3.66
CA ILE A 53 10.61 2.01 2.35
C ILE A 53 11.93 2.78 2.32
N ALA A 54 12.88 2.35 1.49
CA ALA A 54 14.19 3.00 1.36
C ALA A 54 14.12 4.25 0.48
N HIS A 55 13.33 4.18 -0.59
CA HIS A 55 13.08 5.28 -1.51
C HIS A 55 11.65 5.22 -2.04
N MET A 56 11.08 6.38 -2.37
CA MET A 56 9.82 6.46 -3.10
C MET A 56 9.84 7.59 -4.13
N SER A 57 9.17 7.35 -5.24
CA SER A 57 8.92 8.35 -6.29
C SER A 57 7.46 8.32 -6.73
N GLU A 58 7.00 9.44 -7.28
CA GLU A 58 5.70 9.48 -7.95
C GLU A 58 5.81 8.79 -9.31
N GLY A 59 4.86 7.90 -9.59
CA GLY A 59 4.67 7.30 -10.90
C GLY A 59 3.48 7.90 -11.64
N ASP A 60 2.91 7.13 -12.56
CA ASP A 60 1.78 7.58 -13.38
C ASP A 60 0.49 7.76 -12.58
N ARG A 61 -0.40 8.61 -13.12
CA ARG A 61 -1.77 8.70 -12.64
C ARG A 61 -2.54 7.42 -12.94
N PHE A 62 -3.45 7.07 -12.03
CA PHE A 62 -4.33 5.91 -12.21
C PHE A 62 -5.82 6.31 -12.17
N ARG A 63 -6.65 5.51 -12.86
CA ARG A 63 -8.10 5.61 -12.76
C ARG A 63 -8.57 4.94 -11.47
N ALA A 64 -9.53 5.54 -10.79
CA ALA A 64 -10.16 4.87 -9.66
C ALA A 64 -11.03 3.72 -10.15
N GLU A 65 -10.78 2.55 -9.58
CA GLU A 65 -11.52 1.32 -9.84
C GLU A 65 -12.09 0.87 -8.49
N ARG A 66 -13.37 0.48 -8.47
CA ARG A 66 -14.10 0.22 -7.21
C ARG A 66 -13.51 -0.97 -6.45
N ASP A 67 -13.15 -2.02 -7.19
CA ASP A 67 -12.52 -3.26 -6.75
C ASP A 67 -11.07 -3.07 -6.24
N LYS A 68 -10.45 -1.91 -6.50
CA LYS A 68 -9.09 -1.56 -6.06
C LYS A 68 -9.07 -0.39 -5.07
N SER A 69 -10.20 -0.14 -4.42
CA SER A 69 -10.39 0.97 -3.48
C SER A 69 -10.15 0.54 -2.03
N LEU A 70 -9.97 1.51 -1.13
CA LEU A 70 -9.90 1.24 0.32
C LEU A 70 -11.18 0.57 0.83
N ALA A 71 -12.34 0.91 0.26
CA ALA A 71 -13.61 0.28 0.61
C ALA A 71 -13.63 -1.20 0.22
N ALA A 72 -13.09 -1.55 -0.96
CA ALA A 72 -12.95 -2.94 -1.38
C ALA A 72 -11.96 -3.71 -0.48
N PHE A 73 -10.85 -3.08 -0.09
CA PHE A 73 -9.93 -3.67 0.87
C PHE A 73 -10.63 -4.07 2.18
N TYR A 74 -11.44 -3.19 2.77
CA TYR A 74 -12.17 -3.52 4.00
C TYR A 74 -13.27 -4.57 3.81
N ALA A 75 -13.88 -4.63 2.62
CA ALA A 75 -14.87 -5.66 2.31
C ALA A 75 -14.23 -7.04 2.22
N MET A 76 -13.01 -7.13 1.68
CA MET A 76 -12.23 -8.37 1.59
C MET A 76 -11.59 -8.76 2.92
N ASN A 77 -11.11 -7.78 3.69
CA ASN A 77 -10.41 -7.98 4.97
C ASN A 77 -11.20 -7.35 6.11
N SER A 78 -12.24 -8.03 6.58
CA SER A 78 -13.13 -7.58 7.66
C SER A 78 -12.39 -7.21 8.96
N HIS A 79 -11.23 -7.82 9.22
CA HIS A 79 -10.38 -7.56 10.39
C HIS A 79 -9.38 -6.40 10.22
N ALA A 80 -9.22 -5.87 9.00
CA ALA A 80 -8.17 -4.89 8.71
C ALA A 80 -8.62 -3.43 8.82
N ARG A 81 -9.80 -3.18 9.41
CA ARG A 81 -10.19 -1.82 9.78
C ARG A 81 -9.34 -1.38 10.97
N PRO A 82 -8.62 -0.25 10.90
CA PRO A 82 -8.06 0.33 12.11
C PRO A 82 -9.23 0.63 13.05
N ASP A 83 -9.05 0.36 14.34
CA ASP A 83 -10.08 0.53 15.37
C ASP A 83 -10.79 1.90 15.22
N ARG A 84 -12.13 1.89 15.34
CA ARG A 84 -12.99 3.07 15.19
C ARG A 84 -12.69 4.15 16.23
#